data_AF-A0A6N9Q935-F1
#
_entry.id   AF-A0A6N9Q935-F1
#
_cell.length_a   1.000
_cell.length_b   1.000
_cell.length_c   1.000
_cell.angle_alpha   90.00
_cell.angle_beta   90.00
_cell.angle_gamma   90.00
#
_symmetry.space_group_name_H-M   'P 1'
#
loop_
_entity.id
_entity.type
_entity.pdbx_description
1 polymer ?
#
loop_
_entity_poly.entity_id
_entity_poly.type
_entity_poly.pdbx_seq_one_letter_code
_entity_poly.pdbx_strand_id
1 'polypeptide(L)'
;MIMGISGNHDANKSDYVEQMKEKRALDRAEKAKEAEKGENGAKTAEKISPRHDEYISSEKAAPESSGLYRLGEDENGERKIFFDDPSKSDDGNEKTQPKVNSDGAEKSEETCRGNTDKVDREIRKLKEKKQQLEQKIQAASGDEEKVRELEKKLAQVESELRQKDTDAYRRQHTTFS
;
A
#
# COMPACT_ATOMS: atom_id res chain seq x y z
N MET A 1 -42.18 25.47 0.48
CA MET A 1 -42.01 24.40 1.47
C MET A 1 -40.53 24.06 1.52
N ILE A 2 -39.88 24.21 2.67
CA ILE A 2 -38.45 23.93 2.86
C ILE A 2 -38.37 22.69 3.75
N MET A 3 -37.89 21.56 3.21
CA MET A 3 -37.62 20.34 3.98
C MET A 3 -36.22 20.46 4.59
N GLY A 4 -36.16 20.68 5.91
CA GLY A 4 -34.93 20.55 6.69
C GLY A 4 -34.67 19.08 7.00
N ILE A 5 -33.47 18.59 6.64
CA ILE A 5 -33.02 17.23 6.98
C ILE A 5 -31.92 17.39 8.02
N SER A 6 -32.28 17.30 9.30
CA SER A 6 -31.33 17.12 10.40
C SER A 6 -30.97 15.64 10.49
N GLY A 7 -29.82 15.25 9.93
CA GLY A 7 -29.29 13.89 10.05
C GLY A 7 -28.67 13.66 11.43
N ASN A 8 -29.31 12.83 12.24
CA ASN A 8 -28.71 12.23 13.44
C ASN A 8 -27.63 11.22 13.01
N HIS A 9 -26.34 11.52 13.21
CA HIS A 9 -25.21 10.64 12.89
C HIS A 9 -24.48 10.07 14.11
N ASP A 10 -24.92 10.38 15.33
CA ASP A 10 -24.18 10.03 16.54
C ASP A 10 -24.64 8.73 17.23
N ALA A 11 -25.80 8.17 16.86
CA ALA A 11 -26.35 6.98 17.52
C ALA A 11 -25.64 5.66 17.12
N ASN A 12 -25.09 5.55 15.91
CA ASN A 12 -24.50 4.29 15.40
C ASN A 12 -23.10 3.97 15.94
N LYS A 13 -22.39 4.95 16.53
CA LYS A 13 -21.04 4.70 17.09
C LYS A 13 -21.08 3.92 18.40
N SER A 14 -22.15 4.06 19.19
CA SER A 14 -22.29 3.37 20.48
C SER A 14 -22.53 1.86 20.30
N ASP A 15 -23.31 1.51 19.29
CA ASP A 15 -23.73 0.13 19.02
C ASP A 15 -22.55 -0.77 18.63
N TYR A 16 -21.59 -0.23 17.89
CA TYR A 16 -20.35 -0.94 17.52
C TYR A 16 -19.43 -1.19 18.72
N VAL A 17 -19.35 -0.23 19.65
CA VAL A 17 -18.51 -0.35 20.85
C VAL A 17 -19.08 -1.36 21.84
N GLU A 18 -20.40 -1.42 21.97
CA GLU A 18 -21.12 -2.44 22.76
C GLU A 18 -20.86 -3.86 22.21
N GLN A 19 -21.03 -4.07 20.90
CA GLN A 19 -20.79 -5.38 20.26
C GLN A 19 -19.35 -5.88 20.42
N MET A 20 -18.37 -4.98 20.39
CA MET A 20 -16.96 -5.34 20.60
C MET A 20 -16.66 -5.73 22.05
N LYS A 21 -17.36 -5.15 23.03
CA LYS A 21 -17.21 -5.54 24.44
C LYS A 21 -17.85 -6.90 24.71
N GLU A 22 -19.01 -7.17 24.12
CA GLU A 22 -19.72 -8.44 24.27
C GLU A 22 -18.92 -9.62 23.70
N LYS A 23 -18.37 -9.48 22.48
CA LYS A 23 -17.49 -10.50 21.88
C LYS A 23 -16.28 -10.80 22.75
N ARG A 24 -15.66 -9.77 23.34
CA ARG A 24 -14.49 -9.92 24.22
C ARG A 24 -14.84 -10.58 25.56
N ALA A 25 -16.09 -10.46 26.02
CA ALA A 25 -16.58 -11.14 27.21
C ALA A 25 -16.86 -12.63 26.94
N LEU A 26 -17.44 -12.94 25.78
CA LEU A 26 -17.66 -14.32 25.33
C LEU A 26 -16.34 -15.09 25.16
N ASP A 27 -15.35 -14.49 24.49
CA ASP A 27 -14.00 -15.09 24.35
C ASP A 27 -13.35 -15.37 25.72
N ARG A 28 -13.50 -14.45 26.69
CA ARG A 28 -12.96 -14.66 28.04
C ARG A 28 -13.70 -15.77 28.80
N ALA A 29 -15.01 -15.90 28.60
CA ALA A 29 -15.81 -16.96 29.21
C ALA A 29 -15.50 -18.33 28.60
N GLU A 30 -15.33 -18.41 27.27
CA GLU A 30 -14.92 -19.66 26.60
C GLU A 30 -13.51 -20.07 27.04
N LYS A 31 -12.57 -19.14 27.10
CA LYS A 31 -11.20 -19.42 27.54
C LYS A 31 -11.11 -19.85 29.01
N ALA A 32 -12.03 -19.36 29.85
CA ALA A 32 -12.17 -19.81 31.24
C ALA A 32 -12.79 -21.22 31.32
N LYS A 33 -13.77 -21.55 30.47
CA LYS A 33 -14.35 -22.90 30.38
C LYS A 33 -13.41 -23.93 29.77
N GLU A 34 -12.52 -23.50 28.88
CA GLU A 34 -11.46 -24.34 28.31
C GLU A 34 -10.40 -24.67 29.36
N ALA A 35 -10.07 -23.71 30.24
CA ALA A 35 -9.17 -23.93 31.37
C ALA A 35 -9.76 -24.88 32.43
N GLU A 36 -11.08 -24.83 32.69
CA GLU A 36 -11.76 -25.71 33.64
C GLU A 36 -11.96 -27.14 33.09
N LYS A 37 -12.08 -27.30 31.75
CA LYS A 37 -12.09 -28.61 31.07
C LYS A 37 -10.73 -29.31 31.08
N GLY A 38 -9.64 -28.63 31.46
CA GLY A 38 -8.31 -29.21 31.59
C GLY A 38 -8.11 -30.14 32.81
N GLU A 39 -8.97 -30.05 33.83
CA GLU A 39 -8.78 -30.81 35.09
C GLU A 39 -9.77 -31.95 35.34
N ASN A 40 -10.89 -32.06 34.60
CA ASN A 40 -11.88 -33.14 34.80
C ASN A 40 -12.18 -33.89 33.51
N GLY A 41 -11.25 -34.76 33.10
CA GLY A 41 -11.39 -35.60 31.91
C GLY A 41 -10.79 -36.99 32.08
N ALA A 42 -10.81 -37.54 33.30
CA ALA A 42 -10.47 -38.94 33.50
C ALA A 42 -11.62 -39.83 33.00
N LYS A 43 -11.37 -40.46 31.85
CA LYS A 43 -11.93 -41.74 31.37
C LYS A 43 -13.31 -41.69 30.70
N THR A 44 -13.32 -41.71 29.36
CA THR A 44 -13.85 -42.81 28.51
C THR A 44 -13.81 -42.40 27.03
N ALA A 45 -12.73 -42.77 26.33
CA ALA A 45 -12.75 -43.07 24.89
C ALA A 45 -11.36 -43.54 24.51
N GLU A 46 -11.31 -44.76 24.00
CA GLU A 46 -10.23 -45.40 23.27
C GLU A 46 -9.34 -44.37 22.55
N LYS A 47 -8.09 -44.24 23.02
CA LYS A 47 -7.08 -43.34 22.47
C LYS A 47 -6.64 -43.83 21.10
N ILE A 48 -7.44 -43.56 20.07
CA ILE A 48 -6.96 -43.67 18.69
C ILE A 48 -6.10 -42.43 18.47
N SER A 49 -4.80 -42.56 18.72
CA SER A 49 -3.84 -41.57 18.25
C SER A 49 -4.08 -41.36 16.75
N PRO A 50 -4.15 -40.12 16.24
CA PRO A 50 -4.27 -39.90 14.81
C PRO A 50 -3.14 -40.65 14.11
N ARG A 51 -3.50 -41.56 13.19
CA ARG A 51 -2.52 -42.20 12.31
C ARG A 51 -1.90 -41.09 11.48
N HIS A 52 -0.67 -40.73 11.79
CA HIS A 52 0.09 -39.81 10.97
C HIS A 52 0.84 -40.63 9.93
N ASP A 53 0.75 -40.19 8.69
CA ASP A 53 1.63 -40.70 7.65
C ASP A 53 3.04 -40.18 7.96
N GLU A 54 4.01 -41.08 8.02
CA GLU A 54 5.41 -40.70 8.21
C GLU A 54 5.93 -40.07 6.91
N TYR A 55 6.48 -38.85 7.03
CA TYR A 55 7.16 -38.20 5.92
C TYR A 55 8.49 -38.91 5.65
N ILE A 56 8.59 -39.54 4.47
CA ILE A 56 9.84 -40.15 3.99
C ILE A 56 10.53 -39.13 3.09
N SER A 57 11.61 -38.50 3.56
CA SER A 57 12.44 -37.62 2.73
C SER A 57 13.24 -38.44 1.72
N SER A 58 13.10 -38.12 0.43
CA SER A 58 13.94 -38.67 -0.64
C SER A 58 15.33 -38.03 -0.61
N GLU A 59 16.17 -38.42 0.35
CA GLU A 59 17.48 -37.80 0.60
C GLU A 59 18.54 -38.09 -0.50
N LYS A 60 18.20 -38.87 -1.54
CA LYS A 60 19.16 -39.27 -2.59
C LYS A 60 18.56 -39.35 -4.00
N ALA A 61 17.75 -38.37 -4.40
CA ALA A 61 17.77 -38.01 -5.82
C ALA A 61 18.91 -36.99 -5.99
N ALA A 62 19.70 -37.13 -7.05
CA ALA A 62 20.63 -36.07 -7.47
C ALA A 62 19.89 -34.72 -7.52
N PRO A 63 20.57 -33.56 -7.49
CA PRO A 63 19.90 -32.26 -7.64
C PRO A 63 19.30 -32.14 -9.05
N GLU A 64 18.20 -32.84 -9.30
CA GLU A 64 17.24 -32.53 -10.31
C GLU A 64 16.69 -31.18 -9.87
N SER A 65 17.14 -30.12 -10.56
CA SER A 65 16.58 -28.79 -10.37
C SER A 65 15.07 -28.93 -10.54
N SER A 66 14.32 -28.79 -9.45
CA SER A 66 12.88 -29.03 -9.40
C SER A 66 12.05 -27.99 -10.17
N GLY A 67 12.71 -27.23 -11.04
CA GLY A 67 12.13 -26.21 -11.91
C GLY A 67 12.99 -25.98 -13.15
N LEU A 68 12.38 -25.27 -14.10
CA LEU A 68 12.93 -24.89 -15.39
C LEU A 68 14.11 -23.89 -15.30
N TYR A 69 14.50 -23.50 -14.10
CA TYR A 69 15.50 -22.46 -13.88
C TYR A 69 16.60 -22.96 -12.94
N ARG A 70 17.86 -22.74 -13.32
CA ARG A 70 19.05 -23.02 -12.51
C ARG A 70 19.84 -21.75 -12.28
N LEU A 71 20.40 -21.59 -11.08
CA LEU A 71 21.41 -20.57 -10.83
C LEU A 71 22.79 -21.15 -11.18
N GLY A 72 23.54 -20.45 -12.02
CA GLY A 72 24.91 -20.82 -12.37
C GLY A 72 25.79 -19.59 -12.51
N GLU A 73 27.07 -19.81 -12.80
CA GLU A 73 28.03 -18.76 -13.12
C GLU A 73 28.31 -18.79 -14.63
N ASP A 74 28.49 -17.62 -15.24
CA ASP A 74 28.90 -17.54 -16.64
C ASP A 74 30.42 -17.70 -16.80
N GLU A 75 30.92 -17.65 -18.04
CA GLU A 75 32.36 -17.78 -18.35
C GLU A 75 33.20 -16.65 -17.70
N ASN A 76 32.56 -15.59 -17.19
CA ASN A 76 33.20 -14.46 -16.50
C ASN A 76 33.09 -14.54 -14.96
N GLY A 77 32.42 -15.57 -14.43
CA GLY A 77 32.16 -15.73 -13.00
C GLY A 77 31.02 -14.87 -12.46
N GLU A 78 30.19 -14.28 -13.33
CA GLU A 78 29.00 -13.54 -12.91
C GLU A 78 27.81 -14.49 -12.70
N ARG A 79 27.07 -14.28 -11.61
CA ARG A 79 25.90 -15.10 -11.27
C ARG A 79 24.76 -14.85 -12.26
N LYS A 80 24.30 -15.91 -12.94
CA LYS A 80 23.24 -15.86 -13.94
C LYS A 80 22.18 -16.95 -13.72
N ILE A 81 20.93 -16.63 -14.06
CA ILE A 81 19.84 -17.60 -14.11
C ILE A 81 19.80 -18.23 -15.51
N PHE A 82 19.92 -19.55 -15.56
CA PHE A 82 19.77 -20.37 -16.77
C PHE A 82 18.36 -20.94 -16.83
N PHE A 83 17.77 -20.97 -18.02
CA PHE A 83 16.47 -21.58 -18.28
C PHE A 83 16.66 -22.86 -19.07
N ASP A 84 16.12 -23.97 -18.56
CA ASP A 84 16.12 -25.26 -19.22
C ASP A 84 14.77 -25.49 -19.85
N ASP A 85 14.73 -25.26 -21.15
CA ASP A 85 13.55 -25.52 -21.93
C ASP A 85 13.40 -27.05 -22.14
N PRO A 86 12.37 -27.71 -21.57
CA PRO A 86 12.17 -29.15 -21.70
C PRO A 86 11.89 -29.57 -23.15
N SER A 87 11.53 -28.62 -24.03
CA SER A 87 11.32 -28.86 -25.46
C SER A 87 12.60 -28.96 -26.29
N LYS A 88 13.77 -28.66 -25.69
CA LYS A 88 15.10 -28.69 -26.33
C LYS A 88 15.93 -29.93 -25.96
N SER A 89 15.31 -30.93 -25.34
CA SER A 89 16.00 -32.08 -24.74
C SER A 89 16.41 -33.20 -25.70
N ASP A 90 16.38 -32.94 -27.01
CA ASP A 90 16.95 -33.84 -28.03
C ASP A 90 17.67 -32.97 -29.06
N ASP A 91 18.89 -32.54 -28.74
CA ASP A 91 19.99 -32.38 -29.70
C ASP A 91 21.21 -31.79 -28.99
N GLY A 92 22.33 -32.48 -29.15
CA GLY A 92 23.61 -32.10 -28.56
C GLY A 92 24.12 -30.77 -29.08
N ASN A 93 24.71 -30.01 -28.17
CA ASN A 93 25.78 -29.04 -28.42
C ASN A 93 25.57 -28.07 -29.58
N GLU A 94 25.04 -26.89 -29.29
CA GLU A 94 25.64 -25.69 -29.89
C GLU A 94 25.48 -24.47 -28.99
N LYS A 95 26.63 -23.96 -28.55
CA LYS A 95 26.80 -22.63 -27.98
C LYS A 95 26.24 -21.61 -28.98
N THR A 96 24.98 -21.24 -28.80
CA THR A 96 24.40 -20.10 -29.50
C THR A 96 23.73 -19.23 -28.47
N GLN A 97 24.49 -18.23 -28.01
CA GLN A 97 23.88 -17.09 -27.36
C GLN A 97 22.80 -16.54 -28.31
N PRO A 98 21.56 -16.34 -27.85
CA PRO A 98 20.59 -15.67 -28.69
C PRO A 98 20.99 -14.19 -28.70
N LYS A 99 21.70 -13.77 -29.76
CA LYS A 99 21.66 -12.38 -30.23
C LYS A 99 20.22 -12.10 -30.62
N VAL A 100 19.41 -11.72 -29.65
CA VAL A 100 18.11 -11.10 -29.91
C VAL A 100 18.39 -9.65 -30.26
N ASN A 101 18.76 -9.44 -31.52
CA ASN A 101 18.35 -8.23 -32.22
C ASN A 101 16.84 -8.37 -32.42
N SER A 102 16.05 -7.85 -31.48
CA SER A 102 14.60 -7.70 -31.65
C SER A 102 14.30 -6.26 -32.03
N ASP A 103 14.64 -5.91 -33.27
CA ASP A 103 13.84 -4.94 -34.02
C ASP A 103 12.48 -5.61 -34.26
N GLY A 104 11.53 -5.38 -33.35
CA GLY A 104 10.24 -6.05 -33.40
C GLY A 104 9.38 -5.76 -32.19
N ALA A 105 8.48 -4.78 -32.37
CA ALA A 105 7.40 -4.40 -31.47
C ALA A 105 7.84 -3.86 -30.10
N GLU A 106 7.88 -2.53 -30.03
CA GLU A 106 7.76 -1.73 -28.81
C GLU A 106 6.58 -2.24 -27.97
N LYS A 107 6.82 -3.24 -27.11
CA LYS A 107 6.05 -3.37 -25.88
C LYS A 107 6.49 -2.18 -25.06
N SER A 108 5.80 -1.06 -25.21
CA SER A 108 5.93 0.07 -24.31
C SER A 108 5.78 -0.50 -22.90
N GLU A 109 6.90 -0.62 -22.19
CA GLU A 109 6.87 -0.85 -20.75
C GLU A 109 5.95 0.24 -20.21
N GLU A 110 4.75 -0.14 -19.75
CA GLU A 110 3.75 0.80 -19.26
C GLU A 110 4.29 1.40 -17.96
N THR A 111 5.16 2.40 -18.06
CA THR A 111 5.74 3.09 -16.92
C THR A 111 4.64 3.94 -16.29
N CYS A 112 4.02 3.46 -15.22
CA CYS A 112 3.09 4.27 -14.45
C CYS A 112 3.86 5.37 -13.71
N ARG A 113 3.80 6.61 -14.22
CA ARG A 113 4.42 7.79 -13.61
C ARG A 113 3.34 8.71 -13.05
N GLY A 114 3.45 9.06 -11.77
CA GLY A 114 2.60 10.08 -11.14
C GLY A 114 3.14 11.49 -11.38
N ASN A 115 2.33 12.38 -11.95
CA ASN A 115 2.63 13.81 -12.12
C ASN A 115 1.85 14.65 -11.09
N THR A 116 2.56 15.52 -10.36
CA THR A 116 2.01 16.47 -9.36
C THR A 116 2.18 17.94 -9.76
N ASP A 117 2.73 18.22 -10.95
CA ASP A 117 3.21 19.55 -11.36
C ASP A 117 2.11 20.62 -11.33
N LYS A 118 0.86 20.22 -11.59
CA LYS A 118 -0.30 21.12 -11.56
C LYS A 118 -0.51 21.69 -10.14
N VAL A 119 -0.46 20.81 -9.14
CA VAL A 119 -0.64 21.17 -7.73
C VAL A 119 0.52 22.04 -7.27
N ASP A 120 1.75 21.67 -7.63
CA ASP A 120 2.95 22.42 -7.25
C ASP A 120 2.96 23.84 -7.84
N ARG A 121 2.52 24.00 -9.10
CA ARG A 121 2.35 25.33 -9.73
C ARG A 121 1.31 26.17 -9.00
N GLU A 122 0.21 25.58 -8.55
CA GLU A 122 -0.83 26.29 -7.82
C GLU A 122 -0.35 26.73 -6.44
N ILE A 123 0.28 25.84 -5.68
CA ILE A 123 0.87 26.15 -4.36
C ILE A 123 1.88 27.29 -4.50
N ARG A 124 2.71 27.28 -5.54
CA ARG A 124 3.68 28.36 -5.80
C ARG A 124 2.98 29.70 -6.02
N LYS A 125 1.93 29.75 -6.84
CA LYS A 125 1.14 30.97 -7.08
C LYS A 125 0.48 31.48 -5.79
N LEU A 126 -0.03 30.59 -4.94
CA LEU A 126 -0.63 30.96 -3.65
C LEU A 126 0.43 31.53 -2.69
N LYS A 127 1.64 30.95 -2.63
CA LYS A 127 2.77 31.47 -1.84
C LYS A 127 3.20 32.86 -2.31
N GLU A 128 3.31 33.07 -3.61
CA GLU A 128 3.63 34.39 -4.19
C GLU A 128 2.54 35.44 -3.86
N LYS A 129 1.27 35.09 -3.99
CA LYS A 129 0.15 35.98 -3.61
C LYS A 129 0.17 36.34 -2.12
N LYS A 130 0.46 35.37 -1.25
CA LYS A 130 0.61 35.60 0.20
C LYS A 130 1.68 36.67 0.47
N GLN A 131 2.87 36.49 -0.10
CA GLN A 131 3.98 37.45 0.05
C GLN A 131 3.62 38.85 -0.47
N GLN A 132 2.93 38.93 -1.62
CA GLN A 132 2.48 40.22 -2.16
C GLN A 132 1.46 40.92 -1.25
N LEU A 133 0.56 40.17 -0.62
CA LEU A 133 -0.42 40.73 0.33
C LEU A 133 0.27 41.22 1.61
N GLU A 134 1.22 40.46 2.14
CA GLU A 134 2.03 40.88 3.30
C GLU A 134 2.79 42.18 3.01
N GLN A 135 3.45 42.27 1.85
CA GLN A 135 4.14 43.51 1.43
C GLN A 135 3.18 44.69 1.29
N LYS A 136 1.97 44.46 0.74
CA LYS A 136 0.94 45.51 0.64
C LYS A 136 0.44 45.96 1.99
N ILE A 137 0.29 45.06 2.95
CA ILE A 137 -0.09 45.42 4.33
C ILE A 137 0.99 46.29 4.97
N GLN A 138 2.26 45.90 4.82
CA GLN A 138 3.40 46.68 5.33
C GLN A 138 3.46 48.08 4.68
N ALA A 139 3.21 48.18 3.37
CA ALA A 139 3.20 49.45 2.65
C ALA A 139 1.97 50.33 2.94
N ALA A 140 0.81 49.71 3.21
CA ALA A 140 -0.47 50.39 3.45
C ALA A 140 -0.73 50.69 4.93
N SER A 141 0.29 50.63 5.79
CA SER A 141 0.21 50.77 7.26
C SER A 141 -0.39 52.10 7.79
N GLY A 142 -0.86 53.00 6.90
CA GLY A 142 -1.58 54.23 7.27
C GLY A 142 -3.10 54.18 7.04
N ASP A 143 -3.63 53.22 6.26
CA ASP A 143 -5.06 53.13 5.92
C ASP A 143 -5.70 51.90 6.59
N GLU A 144 -6.30 52.07 7.78
CA GLU A 144 -6.83 50.96 8.59
C GLU A 144 -7.87 50.09 7.88
N GLU A 145 -8.76 50.70 7.09
CA GLU A 145 -9.79 49.95 6.36
C GLU A 145 -9.18 49.03 5.29
N LYS A 146 -8.17 49.53 4.55
CA LYS A 146 -7.48 48.76 3.51
C LYS A 146 -6.64 47.65 4.11
N VAL A 147 -6.00 47.90 5.26
CA VAL A 147 -5.25 46.87 5.99
C VAL A 147 -6.19 45.73 6.39
N ARG A 148 -7.34 46.03 7.01
CA ARG A 148 -8.33 44.99 7.39
C ARG A 148 -8.84 44.19 6.19
N GLU A 149 -9.05 44.83 5.04
CA GLU A 149 -9.41 44.11 3.81
C GLU A 149 -8.29 43.20 3.29
N LEU A 150 -7.05 43.68 3.31
CA LEU A 150 -5.89 42.91 2.87
C LEU A 150 -5.61 41.73 3.81
N GLU A 151 -5.79 41.90 5.12
CA GLU A 151 -5.67 40.84 6.12
C GLU A 151 -6.72 39.74 5.90
N LYS A 152 -7.98 40.11 5.61
CA LYS A 152 -9.02 39.13 5.26
C LYS A 152 -8.64 38.32 4.02
N LYS A 153 -8.12 38.99 2.98
CA LYS A 153 -7.64 38.33 1.75
C LYS A 153 -6.45 37.42 2.05
N LEU A 154 -5.53 37.85 2.93
CA LEU A 154 -4.39 37.06 3.36
C LEU A 154 -4.84 35.78 4.07
N ALA A 155 -5.74 35.90 5.05
CA ALA A 155 -6.30 34.78 5.79
C ALA A 155 -7.00 33.76 4.87
N GLN A 156 -7.74 34.24 3.85
CA GLN A 156 -8.34 33.38 2.85
C GLN A 156 -7.26 32.59 2.08
N VAL A 157 -6.24 33.28 1.55
CA VAL A 157 -5.15 32.64 0.80
C VAL A 157 -4.38 31.64 1.67
N GLU A 158 -4.15 31.93 2.94
CA GLU A 158 -3.50 31.02 3.88
C GLU A 158 -4.33 29.77 4.15
N SER A 159 -5.64 29.92 4.31
CA SER A 159 -6.55 28.78 4.50
C SER A 159 -6.56 27.85 3.28
N GLU A 160 -6.59 28.41 2.07
CA GLU A 160 -6.50 27.65 0.81
C GLU A 160 -5.14 26.97 0.67
N LEU A 161 -4.05 27.69 0.96
CA LEU A 161 -2.70 27.14 0.91
C LEU A 161 -2.55 25.97 1.89
N ARG A 162 -3.09 26.10 3.10
CA ARG A 162 -3.04 25.03 4.12
C ARG A 162 -3.78 23.77 3.66
N GLN A 163 -4.91 23.92 2.96
CA GLN A 163 -5.63 22.78 2.39
C GLN A 163 -4.85 22.14 1.23
N LYS A 164 -4.30 22.93 0.32
CA LYS A 164 -3.67 22.44 -0.91
C LYS A 164 -2.23 21.96 -0.75
N ASP A 165 -1.49 22.49 0.21
CA ASP A 165 -0.10 22.09 0.50
C ASP A 165 -0.03 20.81 1.37
N THR A 166 -1.17 20.15 1.62
CA THR A 166 -1.21 18.88 2.33
C THR A 166 -0.88 17.72 1.38
N ASP A 167 -0.07 16.77 1.84
CA ASP A 167 0.31 15.58 1.04
C ASP A 167 -0.91 14.78 0.55
N ALA A 168 -1.97 14.69 1.36
CA ALA A 168 -3.24 14.09 0.97
C ALA A 168 -3.86 14.77 -0.27
N TYR A 169 -3.82 16.11 -0.33
CA TYR A 169 -4.33 16.86 -1.47
C TYR A 169 -3.48 16.60 -2.73
N ARG A 170 -2.15 16.59 -2.58
CA ARG A 170 -1.23 16.27 -3.67
C ARG A 170 -1.52 14.89 -4.24
N ARG A 171 -1.66 13.87 -3.37
CA ARG A 171 -2.03 12.49 -3.74
C ARG A 171 -3.37 12.40 -4.48
N GLN A 172 -4.38 13.13 -4.03
CA GLN A 172 -5.70 13.12 -4.68
C GLN A 172 -5.70 13.76 -6.07
N HIS A 173 -4.76 14.68 -6.31
CA HIS A 173 -4.66 15.42 -7.56
C HIS A 173 -3.45 14.98 -8.42
N THR A 174 -2.83 13.84 -8.12
CA THR A 174 -1.80 13.27 -9.00
C THR A 174 -2.44 12.65 -10.24
N THR A 175 -1.89 12.96 -11.41
CA THR A 175 -2.28 12.28 -12.64
C THR A 175 -1.26 11.19 -12.96
N PHE A 176 -1.73 9.96 -13.10
CA PHE A 176 -0.92 8.84 -13.55
C PHE A 176 -0.94 8.79 -15.08
N SER A 177 0.22 8.57 -15.67
CA SER A 177 0.46 8.42 -17.11
C SER A 177 1.40 7.26 -17.36
#